data_AF-A0A9E2H549-F1
#
_entry.id   AF-A0A9E2H549-F1
#
_cell.length_a   1.000
_cell.length_b   1.000
_cell.length_c   1.000
_cell.angle_alpha   90.00
_cell.angle_beta   90.00
_cell.angle_gamma   90.00
#
_symmetry.space_group_name_H-M   'P 1'
#
loop_
_entity.id
_entity.type
_entity.pdbx_description
1 polymer ?
#
loop_
_entity_poly.entity_id
_entity_poly.type
_entity_poly.pdbx_seq_one_letter_code
_entity_poly.pdbx_strand_id
1 'polypeptide(L)'
;MKQVWHLQNNRSIFRLKLPLHITARCTPNKYLHYQQITVIVSSVLPKKINCFGCYNGVWVTDFGSAVGLASALRESLIQVAFARNALIGKNEKNELMYNYLTSSAFKQRIEAIVEAFTSMKEDLDSEKRAMEKIWSKREAQITRVVKNTAGMYGDMQGIIGSSLPEIKLLQLPGDEEE
;
A
#
# COMPACT_ATOMS: atom_id res chain seq x y z
N MET A 1 -29.80 -47.44 59.07
CA MET A 1 -30.14 -48.60 58.22
C MET A 1 -29.39 -48.49 56.91
N LYS A 2 -28.88 -49.63 56.45
CA LYS A 2 -27.81 -49.87 55.47
C LYS A 2 -27.83 -48.99 54.20
N GLN A 3 -26.67 -48.43 53.87
CA GLN A 3 -26.35 -47.99 52.51
C GLN A 3 -26.07 -49.20 51.63
N VAL A 4 -26.68 -49.25 50.45
CA VAL A 4 -26.34 -50.17 49.38
C VAL A 4 -26.15 -49.33 48.12
N TRP A 5 -24.93 -49.30 47.61
CA TRP A 5 -24.60 -48.66 46.33
C TRP A 5 -24.52 -49.75 45.26
N HIS A 6 -25.36 -49.66 44.24
CA HIS A 6 -25.07 -50.29 42.95
C HIS A 6 -24.35 -49.28 42.07
N LEU A 7 -23.10 -49.57 41.72
CA LEU A 7 -22.41 -48.89 40.63
C LEU A 7 -23.09 -49.29 39.32
N GLN A 8 -23.70 -48.32 38.64
CA GLN A 8 -23.97 -48.46 37.23
C GLN A 8 -23.23 -47.36 36.47
N ASN A 9 -22.31 -47.87 35.65
CA ASN A 9 -21.37 -47.15 34.83
C ASN A 9 -22.10 -46.36 33.74
N ASN A 10 -21.44 -45.28 33.31
CA ASN A 10 -21.59 -44.58 32.04
C ASN A 10 -22.50 -43.32 31.99
N ARG A 11 -21.87 -42.21 31.57
CA ARG A 11 -22.37 -40.85 31.27
C ARG A 11 -22.49 -39.85 32.43
N SER A 12 -21.40 -39.09 32.59
CA SER A 12 -21.28 -37.63 32.82
C SER A 12 -22.53 -36.83 33.22
N ILE A 13 -23.20 -37.19 34.32
CA ILE A 13 -24.26 -36.37 34.92
C ILE A 13 -24.17 -36.50 36.44
N PHE A 14 -23.49 -35.55 37.09
CA PHE A 14 -23.66 -35.36 38.53
C PHE A 14 -24.91 -34.50 38.74
N ARG A 15 -26.02 -35.15 39.11
CA ARG A 15 -27.18 -34.45 39.68
C ARG A 15 -27.03 -34.45 41.20
N LEU A 16 -26.64 -33.32 41.77
CA LEU A 16 -26.96 -33.02 43.17
C LEU A 16 -28.38 -32.44 43.20
N LYS A 17 -29.27 -33.09 43.97
CA LYS A 17 -30.64 -32.63 44.17
C LYS A 17 -30.66 -31.78 45.44
N LEU A 18 -30.54 -30.46 45.29
CA LEU A 18 -30.89 -29.49 46.34
C LEU A 18 -31.73 -28.36 45.72
N PRO A 19 -32.71 -27.80 46.47
CA PRO A 19 -33.77 -27.00 45.91
C PRO A 19 -33.31 -25.54 45.82
N LEU A 20 -32.97 -25.07 44.63
CA LEU A 20 -33.30 -23.74 44.13
C LEU A 20 -32.76 -23.59 42.71
N HIS A 21 -33.64 -23.17 41.82
CA HIS A 21 -33.43 -22.97 40.39
C HIS A 21 -32.27 -22.00 40.12
N ILE A 22 -31.14 -22.50 39.60
CA ILE A 22 -30.36 -21.92 38.49
C ILE A 22 -29.50 -23.09 37.94
N THR A 23 -29.87 -23.60 36.76
CA THR A 23 -29.05 -24.59 36.05
C THR A 23 -28.18 -23.87 35.02
N ALA A 24 -26.93 -23.58 35.35
CA ALA A 24 -25.93 -23.25 34.32
C ALA A 24 -25.46 -24.57 33.68
N ARG A 25 -25.84 -24.78 32.42
CA ARG A 25 -25.50 -26.00 31.66
C ARG A 25 -24.29 -25.69 30.78
N CYS A 26 -23.11 -26.17 31.16
CA CYS A 26 -21.92 -26.12 30.32
C CYS A 26 -21.65 -27.54 29.81
N THR A 27 -21.97 -27.80 28.54
CA THR A 27 -21.60 -29.06 27.88
C THR A 27 -20.13 -28.99 27.46
N PRO A 28 -19.28 -29.95 27.84
CA PRO A 28 -17.90 -29.98 27.38
C PRO A 28 -17.85 -30.50 25.94
N ASN A 29 -17.71 -29.59 24.96
CA ASN A 29 -17.40 -29.97 23.59
C ASN A 29 -15.87 -29.89 23.39
N LYS A 30 -15.23 -31.01 23.07
CA LYS A 30 -13.77 -31.20 23.07
C LYS A 30 -13.02 -30.58 21.86
N TYR A 31 -13.68 -29.80 21.01
CA TYR A 31 -13.11 -29.37 19.72
C TYR A 31 -13.21 -27.88 19.39
N LEU A 32 -13.33 -26.99 20.37
CA LEU A 32 -13.29 -25.55 20.09
C LEU A 32 -12.19 -24.85 20.88
N HIS A 33 -11.17 -24.38 20.14
CA HIS A 33 -10.19 -23.38 20.56
C HIS A 33 -10.87 -22.00 20.74
N TYR A 34 -11.88 -21.92 21.59
CA TYR A 34 -12.38 -20.64 22.08
C TYR A 34 -11.87 -20.49 23.50
N GLN A 35 -11.03 -19.49 23.75
CA GLN A 35 -10.69 -19.06 25.11
C GLN A 35 -11.95 -18.50 25.77
N GLN A 36 -12.77 -19.39 26.35
CA GLN A 36 -13.92 -18.97 27.11
C GLN A 36 -13.46 -18.64 28.53
N ILE A 37 -13.54 -17.35 28.87
CA ILE A 37 -13.36 -16.91 30.25
C ILE A 37 -14.58 -17.40 31.03
N THR A 38 -14.37 -18.42 31.88
CA THR A 38 -15.44 -18.98 32.71
C THR A 38 -15.39 -18.35 34.09
N VAL A 39 -16.53 -17.80 34.53
CA VAL A 39 -16.69 -17.20 35.86
C VAL A 39 -17.76 -17.96 36.63
N ILE A 40 -17.44 -18.38 37.86
CA ILE A 40 -18.34 -19.03 38.80
C ILE A 40 -18.56 -18.09 39.98
N VAL A 41 -19.83 -17.80 40.27
CA VAL A 41 -20.23 -17.07 41.47
C VAL A 41 -20.63 -18.08 42.54
N SER A 42 -20.02 -18.02 43.72
CA SER A 42 -20.29 -18.95 44.83
C SER A 42 -20.48 -18.22 46.15
N SER A 43 -21.38 -18.73 46.99
CA SER A 43 -21.55 -18.26 48.37
C SER A 43 -20.45 -18.76 49.32
N VAL A 44 -19.76 -19.83 48.95
CA VAL A 44 -18.63 -20.38 49.73
C VAL A 44 -17.40 -20.38 48.85
N LEU A 45 -16.41 -19.57 49.22
CA LEU A 45 -15.14 -19.47 48.53
C LEU A 45 -14.13 -20.50 49.08
N PRO A 46 -13.20 -21.01 48.25
CA PRO A 46 -12.11 -21.84 48.72
C PRO A 46 -11.20 -21.06 49.68
N LYS A 47 -10.57 -21.76 50.65
CA LYS A 47 -9.83 -21.20 51.81
C LYS A 47 -8.68 -20.21 51.50
N LYS A 48 -8.40 -19.92 50.21
CA LYS A 48 -7.33 -19.03 49.75
C LYS A 48 -7.84 -17.78 48.99
N ILE A 49 -9.14 -17.63 48.77
CA ILE A 49 -9.72 -16.53 47.99
C ILE A 49 -10.76 -15.81 48.85
N ASN A 50 -10.59 -14.51 49.08
CA ASN A 50 -11.47 -13.72 49.95
C ASN A 50 -12.58 -12.97 49.20
N CYS A 51 -12.34 -12.54 47.96
CA CYS A 51 -13.31 -11.79 47.15
C CYS A 51 -13.49 -12.47 45.79
N PHE A 52 -12.50 -12.32 44.91
CA PHE A 52 -12.46 -13.02 43.63
C PHE A 52 -11.04 -13.45 43.28
N GLY A 53 -10.90 -14.52 42.50
CA GLY A 53 -9.60 -15.03 42.07
C GLY A 53 -9.72 -16.13 41.03
N CYS A 54 -8.62 -16.41 40.33
CA CYS A 54 -8.56 -17.48 39.35
C CYS A 54 -8.05 -18.78 40.01
N TYR A 55 -8.85 -19.84 39.93
CA TYR A 55 -8.53 -21.17 40.44
C TYR A 55 -8.61 -22.18 39.29
N ASN A 56 -7.49 -22.83 38.94
CA ASN A 56 -7.39 -23.79 37.84
C ASN A 56 -7.93 -23.29 36.49
N GLY A 57 -7.71 -22.01 36.17
CA GLY A 57 -8.18 -21.41 34.92
C GLY A 57 -9.66 -20.98 34.92
N VAL A 58 -10.36 -21.13 36.05
CA VAL A 58 -11.73 -20.67 36.23
C VAL A 58 -11.75 -19.53 37.25
N TRP A 59 -12.37 -18.41 36.90
CA TRP A 59 -12.55 -17.30 37.83
C TRP A 59 -13.65 -17.63 38.82
N VAL A 60 -13.37 -17.50 40.11
CA VAL A 60 -14.33 -17.70 41.19
C VAL A 60 -14.48 -16.38 41.93
N THR A 61 -15.72 -15.94 42.16
CA THR A 61 -16.05 -14.67 42.83
C THR A 61 -17.19 -14.85 43.83
N ASP A 62 -17.21 -13.99 44.84
CA ASP A 62 -18.40 -13.74 45.66
C ASP A 62 -19.43 -12.89 44.89
N PHE A 63 -20.65 -12.80 45.43
CA PHE A 63 -21.73 -12.02 44.83
C PHE A 63 -21.46 -10.51 44.83
N GLY A 64 -20.75 -9.98 45.83
CA GLY A 64 -20.45 -8.56 45.95
C GLY A 64 -19.45 -8.09 44.89
N SER A 65 -18.45 -8.91 44.58
CA SER A 65 -17.40 -8.57 43.60
C SER A 65 -17.72 -8.99 42.17
N ALA A 66 -18.80 -9.73 41.94
CA ALA A 66 -19.15 -10.28 40.63
C ALA A 66 -19.30 -9.20 39.54
N VAL A 67 -19.92 -8.06 39.87
CA VAL A 67 -20.12 -6.95 38.93
C VAL A 67 -18.78 -6.28 38.58
N GLY A 68 -17.91 -6.06 39.57
CA GLY A 68 -16.58 -5.49 39.36
C GLY A 68 -15.70 -6.38 38.50
N LEU A 69 -15.71 -7.69 38.76
CA LEU A 69 -14.98 -8.67 37.97
C LEU A 69 -15.52 -8.74 36.54
N ALA A 70 -16.84 -8.76 36.35
CA ALA A 70 -17.45 -8.77 35.03
C ALA A 70 -17.08 -7.52 34.21
N SER A 71 -17.09 -6.34 34.83
CA SER A 71 -16.67 -5.09 34.18
C SER A 71 -15.19 -5.11 33.77
N ALA A 72 -14.31 -5.58 34.66
CA ALA A 72 -12.88 -5.70 34.36
C ALA A 72 -12.59 -6.70 33.22
N LEU A 73 -13.25 -7.86 33.23
CA LEU A 73 -13.12 -8.86 32.17
C LEU A 73 -13.67 -8.35 30.84
N ARG A 74 -14.78 -7.61 30.86
CA ARG A 74 -15.35 -6.98 29.67
C ARG A 74 -14.38 -5.98 29.05
N GLU A 75 -13.80 -5.11 29.85
CA GLU A 75 -12.82 -4.12 29.37
C GLU A 75 -11.60 -4.81 28.75
N SER A 76 -11.08 -5.85 29.39
CA SER A 76 -9.98 -6.66 28.85
C SER A 76 -10.32 -7.29 27.49
N LEU A 77 -11.53 -7.85 27.34
CA LEU A 77 -11.98 -8.42 26.06
C LEU A 77 -12.09 -7.36 24.95
N ILE A 78 -12.60 -6.17 25.29
CA ILE A 78 -12.71 -5.04 24.35
C ILE A 78 -11.31 -4.62 23.88
N GLN A 79 -10.34 -4.50 24.78
CA GLN A 79 -8.96 -4.13 24.43
C GLN A 79 -8.29 -5.17 23.54
N VAL A 80 -8.49 -6.46 23.83
CA VAL A 80 -7.97 -7.55 22.98
C VAL A 80 -8.63 -7.54 21.59
N ALA A 81 -9.93 -7.29 21.51
CA ALA A 81 -10.62 -7.15 20.22
C ALA A 81 -10.11 -5.95 19.41
N PHE A 82 -9.90 -4.80 20.08
CA PHE A 82 -9.33 -3.61 19.45
C PHE A 82 -7.92 -3.87 18.89
N ALA A 83 -7.05 -4.51 19.67
CA ALA A 83 -5.71 -4.88 19.24
C ALA A 83 -5.71 -5.84 18.04
N ARG A 84 -6.62 -6.83 18.04
CA ARG A 84 -6.78 -7.78 16.91
C ARG A 84 -7.27 -7.07 15.64
N ASN A 85 -8.28 -6.22 15.75
CA ASN A 85 -8.81 -5.47 14.60
C ASN A 85 -7.76 -4.51 14.02
N ALA A 86 -6.94 -3.87 14.86
CA ALA A 86 -5.85 -3.01 14.41
C ALA A 86 -4.75 -3.78 13.64
N LEU A 87 -4.52 -5.05 13.96
CA LEU A 87 -3.55 -5.91 13.25
C LEU A 87 -4.10 -6.37 11.89
N ILE A 88 -5.37 -6.76 11.83
CA ILE A 88 -6.02 -7.20 10.57
C ILE A 88 -6.03 -6.07 9.54
N GLY A 89 -6.44 -4.85 9.93
CA GLY A 89 -6.51 -3.72 9.00
C GLY A 89 -5.16 -3.26 8.45
N LYS A 90 -4.06 -3.48 9.18
CA LYS A 90 -2.70 -3.20 8.66
C LYS A 90 -2.24 -4.26 7.66
N ASN A 91 -2.60 -5.52 7.87
CA ASN A 91 -2.19 -6.62 7.01
C ASN A 91 -2.97 -6.62 5.68
N GLU A 92 -4.29 -6.41 5.72
CA GLU A 92 -5.13 -6.40 4.51
C GLU A 92 -4.72 -5.32 3.49
N LYS A 93 -4.41 -4.11 3.97
CA LYS A 93 -4.01 -3.00 3.09
C LYS A 93 -2.65 -3.25 2.42
N ASN A 94 -1.69 -3.81 3.16
CA ASN A 94 -0.39 -4.16 2.60
C ASN A 94 -0.50 -5.32 1.61
N GLU A 95 -1.28 -6.35 1.95
CA GLU A 95 -1.51 -7.52 1.10
C GLU A 95 -2.13 -7.14 -0.24
N LEU A 96 -3.10 -6.22 -0.26
CA LEU A 96 -3.66 -5.66 -1.50
C LEU A 96 -2.61 -4.96 -2.37
N MET A 97 -1.71 -4.17 -1.78
CA MET A 97 -0.64 -3.51 -2.55
C MET A 97 0.36 -4.53 -3.10
N TYR A 98 0.78 -5.51 -2.31
CA TYR A 98 1.68 -6.57 -2.77
C TYR A 98 1.04 -7.42 -3.89
N ASN A 99 -0.24 -7.77 -3.75
CA ASN A 99 -0.98 -8.50 -4.76
C ASN A 99 -1.10 -7.71 -6.06
N TYR A 100 -1.33 -6.39 -5.99
CA TYR A 100 -1.39 -5.54 -7.17
C TYR A 100 -0.02 -5.40 -7.85
N LEU A 101 1.05 -5.15 -7.09
CA LEU A 101 2.41 -5.03 -7.65
C LEU A 101 2.89 -6.33 -8.30
N THR A 102 2.44 -7.47 -7.79
CA THR A 102 2.76 -8.80 -8.34
C THR A 102 1.78 -9.22 -9.44
N SER A 103 0.70 -8.46 -9.65
CA SER A 103 -0.32 -8.81 -10.63
C SER A 103 0.19 -8.64 -12.06
N SER A 104 -0.32 -9.49 -12.96
CA SER A 104 -0.09 -9.34 -14.41
C SER A 104 -0.63 -8.01 -14.95
N ALA A 105 -1.68 -7.46 -14.35
CA ALA A 105 -2.26 -6.18 -14.75
C ALA A 105 -1.30 -5.00 -14.53
N PHE A 106 -0.52 -4.99 -13.44
CA PHE A 106 0.51 -3.97 -13.21
C PHE A 106 1.63 -4.08 -14.25
N LYS A 107 2.11 -5.30 -14.52
CA LYS A 107 3.13 -5.56 -15.54
C LYS A 107 2.68 -5.05 -16.93
N GLN A 108 1.46 -5.38 -17.35
CA GLN A 108 0.92 -4.92 -18.63
C GLN A 108 0.85 -3.39 -18.73
N ARG A 109 0.50 -2.70 -17.64
CA ARG A 109 0.50 -1.23 -17.61
C ARG A 109 1.90 -0.66 -17.81
N ILE A 110 2.91 -1.24 -17.15
CA ILE A 110 4.30 -0.81 -17.32
C ILE A 110 4.79 -1.10 -18.73
N GLU A 111 4.49 -2.28 -19.29
CA GLU A 111 4.85 -2.64 -20.67
C GLU A 111 4.25 -1.66 -21.69
N ALA A 112 2.96 -1.34 -21.58
CA ALA A 112 2.31 -0.36 -22.46
C ALA A 112 2.95 1.03 -22.37
N ILE A 113 3.36 1.45 -21.17
CA ILE A 113 4.06 2.73 -20.97
C ILE A 113 5.43 2.70 -21.65
N VAL A 114 6.21 1.63 -21.46
CA VAL A 114 7.55 1.48 -22.07
C VAL A 114 7.46 1.43 -23.59
N GLU A 115 6.46 0.72 -24.13
CA GLU A 115 6.20 0.66 -25.57
C GLU A 115 5.88 2.04 -26.14
N ALA A 116 4.97 2.79 -25.50
CA ALA A 116 4.65 4.16 -25.91
C ALA A 116 5.88 5.09 -25.88
N PHE A 117 6.71 5.00 -24.84
CA PHE A 117 7.96 5.78 -24.77
C PHE A 117 8.95 5.40 -25.87
N THR A 118 9.07 4.11 -26.18
CA THR A 118 9.97 3.62 -27.24
C THR A 118 9.51 4.13 -28.60
N SER A 119 8.20 4.03 -28.90
CA SER A 119 7.61 4.56 -30.14
C SER A 119 7.84 6.07 -30.27
N MET A 120 7.57 6.86 -29.22
CA MET A 120 7.79 8.31 -29.25
C MET A 120 9.27 8.67 -29.49
N LYS A 121 10.19 7.86 -28.94
CA LYS A 121 11.63 8.07 -29.13
C LYS A 121 12.04 7.78 -30.57
N GLU A 122 11.52 6.71 -31.17
CA GLU A 122 11.76 6.35 -32.57
C GLU A 122 11.23 7.41 -33.52
N ASP A 123 10.01 7.90 -33.29
CA ASP A 123 9.39 8.98 -34.07
C ASP A 123 10.28 10.24 -34.03
N LEU A 124 10.70 10.67 -32.84
CA LEU A 124 11.57 11.83 -32.66
C LEU A 124 12.92 11.66 -33.38
N ASP A 125 13.53 10.48 -33.30
CA ASP A 125 14.80 10.20 -33.99
C ASP A 125 14.63 10.12 -35.52
N SER A 126 13.45 9.75 -36.01
CA SER A 126 13.09 9.82 -37.43
C SER A 126 12.92 11.26 -37.91
N GLU A 127 12.21 12.09 -37.13
CA GLU A 127 12.00 13.51 -37.41
C GLU A 127 13.33 14.26 -37.44
N LYS A 128 14.21 14.00 -36.46
CA LYS A 128 15.52 14.62 -36.39
C LYS A 128 16.34 14.35 -37.66
N ARG A 129 16.42 13.10 -38.11
CA ARG A 129 17.12 12.74 -39.36
C ARG A 129 16.52 13.41 -40.60
N ALA A 130 15.19 13.47 -40.68
CA ALA A 130 14.51 14.15 -41.77
C ALA A 130 14.81 15.67 -41.77
N MET A 131 14.80 16.28 -40.59
CA MET A 131 15.05 17.70 -40.42
C MET A 131 16.50 18.09 -40.71
N GLU A 132 17.48 17.27 -40.29
CA GLU A 132 18.89 17.47 -40.65
C GLU A 132 19.10 17.51 -42.16
N LYS A 133 18.45 16.60 -42.91
CA LYS A 133 18.47 16.62 -44.37
C LYS A 133 17.85 17.89 -44.95
N ILE A 134 16.73 18.35 -44.40
CA ILE A 134 16.05 19.57 -44.83
C ILE A 134 16.93 20.80 -44.56
N TRP A 135 17.52 20.88 -43.36
CA TRP A 135 18.44 21.97 -43.00
C TRP A 135 19.65 22.00 -43.92
N SER A 136 20.32 20.88 -44.15
CA SER A 136 21.46 20.81 -45.08
C SER A 136 21.09 21.28 -46.50
N LYS A 137 19.91 20.88 -47.01
CA LYS A 137 19.42 21.35 -48.30
C LYS A 137 19.18 22.86 -48.33
N ARG A 138 18.54 23.40 -47.29
CA ARG A 138 18.23 24.83 -47.18
C ARG A 138 19.49 25.67 -47.02
N GLU A 139 20.45 25.20 -46.24
CA GLU A 139 21.75 25.83 -46.07
C GLU A 139 22.49 25.94 -47.40
N ALA A 140 22.58 24.84 -48.16
CA ALA A 140 23.19 24.87 -49.49
C ALA A 140 22.49 25.85 -50.46
N GLN A 141 21.15 25.96 -50.37
CA GLN A 141 20.38 26.93 -51.16
C GLN A 141 20.72 28.37 -50.75
N ILE A 142 20.74 28.67 -49.45
CA ILE A 142 21.09 29.98 -48.91
C ILE A 142 22.52 30.36 -49.34
N THR A 143 23.50 29.46 -49.15
CA THR A 143 24.89 29.69 -49.55
C THR A 143 25.01 29.97 -51.04
N ARG A 144 24.26 29.24 -51.89
CA ARG A 144 24.25 29.49 -53.35
C ARG A 144 23.73 30.88 -53.68
N VAL A 145 22.63 31.31 -53.06
CA VAL A 145 22.06 32.65 -53.28
C VAL A 145 23.04 33.72 -52.82
N VAL A 146 23.61 33.61 -51.62
CA VAL A 146 24.60 34.55 -51.09
C VAL A 146 25.81 34.66 -52.02
N LYS A 147 26.36 33.52 -52.46
CA LYS A 147 27.50 33.50 -53.38
C LYS A 147 27.17 34.17 -54.72
N ASN A 148 25.99 33.90 -55.28
CA ASN A 148 25.55 34.53 -56.53
C ASN A 148 25.38 36.05 -56.37
N THR A 149 24.79 36.51 -55.27
CA THR A 149 24.63 37.94 -54.98
C THR A 149 25.98 38.63 -54.81
N ALA A 150 26.90 38.04 -54.04
CA ALA A 150 28.24 38.56 -53.85
C ALA A 150 29.03 38.61 -55.17
N GLY A 151 28.96 37.55 -55.99
CA GLY A 151 29.59 37.50 -57.31
C GLY A 151 29.05 38.58 -58.25
N MET A 152 27.73 38.70 -58.36
CA MET A 152 27.07 39.72 -59.18
C MET A 152 27.46 41.15 -58.75
N TYR A 153 27.57 41.38 -57.44
CA TYR A 153 28.02 42.66 -56.90
C TYR A 153 29.49 42.95 -57.27
N GLY A 154 30.37 41.96 -57.16
CA GLY A 154 31.77 42.06 -57.61
C GLY A 154 31.91 42.30 -59.11
N ASP A 155 31.11 41.60 -59.94
CA ASP A 155 31.07 41.79 -61.39
C ASP A 155 30.65 43.22 -61.76
N MET A 156 29.59 43.74 -61.12
CA MET A 156 29.16 45.13 -61.32
C MET A 156 30.21 46.14 -60.86
N GLN A 157 30.86 45.92 -59.72
CA GLN A 157 31.93 46.80 -59.23
C GLN A 157 33.15 46.80 -60.18
N GLY A 158 33.46 45.66 -60.82
CA GLY A 158 34.49 45.58 -61.85
C GLY A 158 34.16 46.33 -63.14
N ILE A 159 32.88 46.36 -63.54
CA ILE A 159 32.42 47.03 -64.77
C ILE A 159 32.23 48.54 -64.58
N ILE A 160 31.58 48.96 -63.48
CA ILE A 160 31.14 50.35 -63.25
C ILE A 160 32.13 51.11 -62.34
N GLY A 161 33.11 50.42 -61.76
CA GLY A 161 34.07 51.00 -60.83
C GLY A 161 33.44 51.41 -59.50
N SER A 162 34.05 52.39 -58.82
CA SER A 162 33.70 52.84 -57.47
C SER A 162 32.40 53.64 -57.34
N SER A 163 31.53 53.63 -58.36
CA SER A 163 30.26 54.38 -58.35
C SER A 163 29.05 53.57 -57.85
N LEU A 164 29.24 52.28 -57.54
CA LEU A 164 28.18 51.42 -57.01
C LEU A 164 28.04 51.61 -55.48
N PRO A 165 26.81 51.82 -54.93
CA PRO A 165 26.61 51.98 -53.49
C PRO A 165 26.96 50.70 -52.72
N GLU A 166 27.79 50.84 -51.68
CA GLU A 166 28.30 49.73 -50.87
C GLU A 166 27.23 49.03 -50.02
N ILE A 167 27.24 47.70 -50.02
CA ILE A 167 26.34 46.88 -49.19
C ILE A 167 27.11 46.41 -47.96
N LYS A 168 26.80 46.98 -46.78
CA LYS A 168 27.46 46.68 -45.49
C LYS A 168 27.58 45.18 -45.15
N LEU A 169 26.61 44.36 -45.57
CA LEU A 169 26.59 42.92 -45.28
C LEU A 169 27.61 42.10 -46.11
N LEU A 170 28.14 42.65 -47.19
CA LEU A 170 29.11 42.00 -48.08
C LEU A 170 30.55 42.52 -47.85
N GLN A 171 30.72 43.49 -46.95
CA GLN A 171 32.02 44.01 -46.60
C GLN A 171 32.66 43.15 -45.52
N LEU A 172 33.98 43.02 -45.60
CA LEU A 172 34.75 42.58 -44.44
C LEU A 172 34.46 43.60 -43.32
N PRO A 173 34.09 43.16 -42.10
CA PRO A 173 34.19 44.06 -40.97
C PRO A 173 35.63 44.54 -40.97
N GLY A 174 35.82 45.86 -41.09
CA GLY A 174 37.16 46.43 -41.06
C GLY A 174 37.84 45.94 -39.79
N ASP A 175 39.09 45.50 -39.90
CA ASP A 175 39.99 45.60 -38.76
C ASP A 175 39.94 47.08 -38.37
N GLU A 176 39.19 47.39 -37.32
CA GLU A 176 39.25 48.67 -36.65
C GLU A 176 40.66 48.75 -36.03
N GLU A 177 41.66 49.09 -36.84
CA GLU A 177 42.83 49.81 -36.37
C GLU A 177 42.38 51.23 -36.01
N GLU A 178 41.87 51.38 -34.77
CA GLU A 178 42.12 52.46 -33.79
C GLU A 178 41.10 52.45 -32.65
#